data_AF-A0A357M2G1-F1
#
_entry.id   AF-A0A357M2G1-F1
#
_cell.length_a   1.000
_cell.length_b   1.000
_cell.length_c   1.000
_cell.angle_alpha   90.00
_cell.angle_beta   90.00
_cell.angle_gamma   90.00
#
_symmetry.space_group_name_H-M   'P 1'
#
loop_
_entity.id
_entity.type
_entity.pdbx_description
1 polymer ?
#
loop_
_entity_poly.entity_id
_entity_poly.type
_entity_poly.pdbx_seq_one_letter_code
_entity_poly.pdbx_strand_id
1 'polypeptide(L)'
;MNANNKYHILMQGTISNNVSETCKEFGISRTIYYQWCKAYQEQGMDGLAEKERKPVMPNKVDKRTERLILQYVAKFPEDGPKRIFYELQDEGV
;
A
#
# COMPACT_ATOMS: atom_id res chain seq x y z
N MET A 1 -2.78 9.15 10.81
CA MET A 1 -3.65 8.80 11.97
C MET A 1 -3.64 7.29 12.11
N ASN A 2 -3.32 6.77 13.30
CA ASN A 2 -3.23 5.32 13.55
C ASN A 2 -4.63 4.66 13.51
N ALA A 3 -4.71 3.37 13.19
CA ALA A 3 -5.91 2.56 13.15
C ALA A 3 -6.74 2.65 14.45
N ASN A 4 -6.07 2.64 15.61
CA ASN A 4 -6.74 2.77 16.91
C ASN A 4 -7.49 4.11 17.06
N ASN A 5 -6.88 5.21 16.60
CA ASN A 5 -7.52 6.52 16.67
C ASN A 5 -8.72 6.59 15.71
N LYS A 6 -8.61 6.01 14.52
CA LYS A 6 -9.74 5.91 13.57
C LYS A 6 -10.88 5.09 14.15
N TYR A 7 -10.57 3.96 14.79
CA TYR A 7 -11.54 3.11 15.45
C TYR A 7 -12.27 3.84 16.58
N HIS A 8 -11.54 4.56 17.44
CA HIS A 8 -12.14 5.38 18.48
C HIS A 8 -13.15 6.39 17.93
N ILE A 9 -12.82 7.07 16.83
CA ILE A 9 -13.73 8.03 16.18
C ILE A 9 -15.00 7.34 15.65
N LEU A 10 -14.86 6.17 15.03
CA LEU A 10 -16.01 5.40 14.56
C LEU A 10 -16.94 4.99 15.71
N MET A 11 -16.36 4.57 16.84
CA MET A 11 -17.14 4.21 18.03
C MET A 11 -17.85 5.43 18.63
N GLN A 12 -17.16 6.58 18.75
CA GLN A 12 -17.77 7.81 19.25
C GLN A 12 -18.95 8.29 18.36
N GLY A 13 -18.80 8.22 17.03
CA GLY A 13 -19.88 8.58 16.10
C GLY A 13 -21.09 7.65 16.19
N THR A 14 -20.86 6.39 16.56
CA THR A 14 -21.92 5.39 16.77
C THR A 14 -22.63 5.60 18.12
N ILE A 15 -21.85 5.82 19.19
CA ILE A 15 -22.37 6.00 20.57
C ILE A 15 -23.16 7.31 20.68
N SER A 16 -22.64 8.41 20.13
CA SER A 16 -23.32 9.71 20.16
C SER A 16 -24.54 9.78 19.25
N ASN A 17 -24.68 8.82 18.32
CA ASN A 17 -25.66 8.84 17.22
C ASN A 17 -25.63 10.15 16.40
N ASN A 18 -24.52 10.90 16.44
CA ASN A 18 -24.33 12.17 15.75
C ASN A 18 -22.97 12.25 15.04
N VAL A 19 -22.88 11.56 13.91
CA VAL A 19 -21.67 11.53 13.06
C VAL A 19 -21.22 12.94 12.64
N SER A 20 -22.17 13.86 12.42
CA SER A 20 -21.82 15.22 11.95
C SER A 20 -21.11 16.02 13.02
N GLU A 21 -21.52 15.90 14.29
CA GLU A 21 -20.87 16.55 15.43
C GLU A 21 -19.52 15.90 15.74
N THR A 22 -19.46 14.57 15.81
CA THR A 22 -18.19 13.85 15.99
C THR A 22 -17.17 14.21 14.91
N CYS A 23 -17.57 14.29 13.63
CA CYS A 23 -16.66 14.68 12.56
C CYS A 23 -16.09 16.11 12.76
N LYS A 24 -16.90 17.05 13.28
CA LYS A 24 -16.46 18.41 13.59
C LYS A 24 -15.47 18.42 14.76
N GLU A 25 -15.77 17.70 15.83
CA GLU A 25 -14.91 17.61 17.03
C GLU A 25 -13.54 17.03 16.69
N PHE A 26 -13.50 15.96 15.88
CA PHE A 26 -12.26 15.29 15.50
C PHE A 26 -11.59 15.89 14.26
N GLY A 27 -12.16 16.95 13.67
CA GLY A 27 -11.56 17.66 12.53
C GLY A 27 -11.45 16.83 11.24
N ILE A 28 -12.37 15.89 11.02
CA ILE A 28 -12.42 15.05 9.82
C ILE A 28 -13.67 15.35 8.97
N SER A 29 -13.61 15.04 7.68
CA SER A 29 -14.79 15.10 6.84
C SER A 29 -15.69 13.87 7.07
N ARG A 30 -17.01 14.06 6.92
CA ARG A 30 -17.98 12.96 6.94
C ARG A 30 -17.67 11.89 5.88
N THR A 31 -17.12 12.31 4.73
CA THR A 31 -16.69 11.39 3.66
C THR A 31 -15.61 10.43 4.14
N ILE A 32 -14.61 10.92 4.87
CA ILE A 32 -13.54 10.09 5.45
C ILE A 32 -14.12 9.15 6.51
N TYR A 33 -15.04 9.64 7.36
CA TYR A 33 -15.72 8.81 8.35
C TYR A 33 -16.41 7.59 7.70
N TYR A 34 -17.22 7.80 6.66
CA TYR A 34 -17.91 6.70 6.00
C TYR A 34 -16.97 5.78 5.22
N GLN A 35 -15.87 6.29 4.66
CA GLN A 35 -14.82 5.44 4.07
C GLN A 35 -14.19 4.52 5.10
N TRP A 36 -13.87 5.03 6.29
CA TRP A 36 -13.34 4.23 7.39
C TRP A 36 -14.37 3.24 7.92
N CYS A 37 -15.63 3.65 8.04
CA CYS A 37 -16.72 2.79 8.47
C CYS A 37 -16.86 1.58 7.51
N LYS A 38 -16.88 1.83 6.20
CA LYS A 38 -16.92 0.79 5.18
C LYS A 38 -15.69 -0.12 5.24
N ALA A 39 -14.49 0.47 5.33
CA ALA A 39 -13.25 -0.30 5.41
C ALA A 39 -13.21 -1.19 6.66
N TYR A 40 -13.70 -0.70 7.80
CA TYR A 40 -13.81 -1.46 9.04
C TYR A 40 -14.84 -2.59 8.94
N GLN A 41 -15.98 -2.35 8.29
CA GLN A 41 -16.98 -3.41 8.07
C GLN A 41 -16.46 -4.54 7.17
N GLU A 42 -15.62 -4.22 6.18
CA GLU A 42 -15.08 -5.22 5.24
C GLU A 42 -13.84 -5.96 5.76
N GLN A 43 -12.94 -5.26 6.45
CA GLN A 43 -11.59 -5.74 6.79
C GLN A 43 -11.27 -5.61 8.28
N GLY A 44 -12.23 -5.22 9.13
CA GLY A 44 -12.00 -4.99 10.56
C GLY A 44 -10.92 -3.93 10.81
N MET A 45 -10.08 -4.17 11.81
CA MET A 45 -8.98 -3.26 12.17
C MET A 45 -7.95 -3.08 11.04
N ASP A 46 -7.74 -4.11 10.21
CA ASP A 46 -6.80 -4.04 9.08
C ASP A 46 -7.28 -3.06 8.00
N GLY A 47 -8.60 -2.89 7.85
CA GLY A 47 -9.18 -1.89 6.96
C GLY A 47 -8.83 -0.45 7.35
N LEU A 48 -8.57 -0.22 8.64
CA LEU A 48 -8.18 1.07 9.21
C LEU A 48 -6.67 1.28 9.23
N ALA A 49 -5.88 0.25 8.94
CA ALA A 49 -4.43 0.34 8.89
C ALA A 49 -3.96 1.37 7.86
N GLU A 50 -2.77 1.91 8.09
CA GLU A 50 -2.13 2.78 7.12
C GLU A 50 -1.65 1.94 5.94
N LYS A 51 -2.16 2.25 4.74
CA LYS A 51 -1.76 1.58 3.51
C LYS A 51 -0.67 2.40 2.85
N GLU A 52 0.48 1.79 2.58
CA GLU A 52 1.52 2.42 1.78
C GLU A 52 0.99 2.73 0.38
N ARG A 53 0.89 4.02 0.06
CA ARG A 53 0.50 4.47 -1.28
C ARG A 53 1.77 4.62 -2.13
N LYS A 54 2.25 3.50 -2.67
CA LYS A 54 3.34 3.50 -3.65
C LYS A 54 2.77 3.54 -5.07
N PRO A 55 3.30 4.38 -5.98
CA PRO A 55 2.86 4.37 -7.37
C PRO A 55 3.17 3.00 -8.00
N VAL A 56 2.26 2.53 -8.83
CA VAL A 56 2.51 1.37 -9.69
C VAL A 56 3.34 1.87 -10.88
N MET A 57 4.62 1.52 -10.92
CA MET A 57 5.51 1.94 -12.01
C MET A 57 5.18 1.14 -13.28
N PRO A 58 4.86 1.78 -14.42
CA PRO A 58 4.44 1.07 -15.64
C PRO A 58 5.55 0.20 -16.24
N ASN A 59 6.81 0.58 -16.04
CA ASN A 59 7.99 -0.15 -16.51
C ASN A 59 8.52 -1.13 -15.45
N LYS A 60 7.71 -1.50 -14.46
CA LYS A 60 8.13 -2.46 -13.44
C LYS A 60 8.19 -3.85 -14.06
N VAL A 61 9.40 -4.42 -14.09
CA VAL A 61 9.60 -5.82 -14.46
C VAL A 61 8.97 -6.75 -13.44
N ASP A 62 8.62 -7.96 -13.87
CA ASP A 62 8.07 -8.96 -12.96
C ASP A 62 9.15 -9.46 -11.97
N LYS A 63 8.70 -10.04 -10.85
CA LYS A 63 9.60 -10.46 -9.77
C LYS A 63 10.61 -11.54 -10.18
N ARG A 64 10.29 -12.37 -11.19
CA ARG A 64 11.22 -13.42 -11.65
C ARG A 64 12.38 -12.75 -12.39
N THR A 65 12.09 -11.89 -13.34
CA THR A 65 13.09 -11.16 -14.11
C THR A 65 13.97 -10.28 -13.22
N GLU A 66 13.36 -9.52 -12.30
CA GLU A 66 14.09 -8.71 -11.30
C GLU A 66 15.11 -9.55 -10.52
N ARG A 67 14.69 -10.72 -10.03
CA ARG A 67 15.55 -11.63 -9.27
C ARG A 67 16.70 -12.20 -10.12
N LEU A 68 16.44 -12.55 -11.37
CA LEU A 68 17.48 -13.07 -12.27
C LEU A 68 18.54 -12.01 -12.56
N ILE A 69 18.13 -10.77 -12.83
CA ILE A 69 19.04 -9.63 -12.99
C ILE A 69 19.90 -9.45 -11.72
N LEU A 70 19.29 -9.43 -10.53
CA LEU A 70 20.03 -9.26 -9.28
C LEU A 70 21.02 -10.41 -9.01
N GLN A 71 20.63 -11.65 -9.31
CA GLN A 71 21.51 -12.81 -9.18
C GLN A 71 22.69 -12.76 -10.15
N TYR A 72 22.46 -12.30 -11.37
CA TYR A 72 23.51 -12.13 -12.37
C TYR A 72 24.50 -11.05 -11.93
N VAL A 73 24.02 -9.86 -11.54
CA VAL A 73 24.87 -8.74 -11.08
C VAL A 73 25.70 -9.13 -9.86
N ALA A 74 25.16 -9.93 -8.96
CA ALA A 74 25.90 -10.44 -7.80
C ALA A 74 27.07 -11.37 -8.19
N LYS A 75 26.96 -12.06 -9.33
CA LYS A 75 28.02 -12.95 -9.85
C LYS A 75 29.03 -12.19 -10.72
N PHE A 76 28.57 -11.24 -11.52
CA PHE A 76 29.36 -10.50 -12.51
C PHE A 76 29.14 -8.97 -12.36
N PRO A 77 29.75 -8.34 -11.34
CA PRO A 77 29.53 -6.91 -11.06
C PRO A 77 30.16 -5.98 -12.10
N GLU A 78 31.15 -6.44 -12.87
CA GLU A 78 31.75 -5.70 -13.99
C GLU A 78 30.84 -5.58 -15.21
N ASP A 79 29.84 -6.47 -15.36
CA ASP A 79 29.01 -6.53 -16.54
C ASP A 79 27.92 -5.46 -16.55
N GLY A 80 27.94 -4.64 -17.61
CA GLY A 80 26.98 -3.58 -17.79
C GLY A 80 25.59 -4.07 -18.24
N PRO A 81 24.56 -3.19 -18.20
CA PRO A 81 23.18 -3.55 -18.51
C PRO A 81 22.96 -4.25 -19.86
N LYS A 82 23.73 -3.88 -20.89
CA LYS A 82 23.66 -4.54 -22.21
C LYS A 82 24.10 -5.99 -22.15
N ARG A 83 25.15 -6.30 -21.40
CA ARG A 83 25.70 -7.65 -21.26
C ARG A 83 24.72 -8.54 -20.51
N ILE A 84 24.19 -8.04 -19.39
CA ILE A 84 23.13 -8.69 -18.61
C ILE A 84 21.93 -9.03 -19.49
N PHE A 85 21.51 -8.10 -20.35
CA PHE A 85 20.40 -8.33 -21.28
C PHE A 85 20.66 -9.51 -22.24
N TYR A 86 21.81 -9.54 -22.91
CA TYR A 86 22.11 -10.62 -23.86
C TYR A 86 22.19 -11.98 -23.19
N GLU A 87 22.81 -12.06 -22.01
CA GLU A 87 22.96 -13.33 -21.30
C GLU A 87 21.62 -13.84 -20.78
N LEU A 88 20.77 -12.96 -20.25
CA LEU A 88 19.41 -13.34 -19.84
C LEU A 88 18.53 -13.73 -21.04
N GLN A 89 18.69 -13.05 -22.18
CA GLN A 89 17.98 -13.40 -23.41
C GLN A 89 18.39 -14.78 -23.93
N ASP A 90 19.68 -15.12 -23.87
CA ASP A 90 20.20 -16.44 -24.25
C ASP A 90 19.69 -17.55 -23.30
N GLU A 91 19.44 -17.22 -22.02
CA GLU A 91 18.79 -18.10 -21.04
C GLU A 91 17.26 -18.21 -21.21
N GLY A 92 16.68 -17.50 -22.19
CA GLY A 92 15.25 -17.52 -22.51
C GLY A 92 14.37 -16.72 -21.54
N VAL A 93 14.93 -15.66 -20.94
CA VAL A 93 14.24 -14.72 -20.05
C VAL A 93 13.70 -13.53 -20.83
#